data_AF-A0ABD5N2B6-F1
#
_entry.id   AF-A0ABD5N2B6-F1
#
_cell.length_a   1.000
_cell.length_b   1.000
_cell.length_c   1.000
_cell.angle_alpha   90.00
_cell.angle_beta   90.00
_cell.angle_gamma   90.00
#
_symmetry.space_group_name_H-M   'P 1'
#
loop_
_entity.id
_entity.type
_entity.pdbx_description
1 polymer ?
#
loop_
_entity_poly.entity_id
_entity_poly.type
_entity_poly.pdbx_seq_one_letter_code
_entity_poly.pdbx_strand_id
1 'polypeptide(L)'
;LIMNSDPKIKKKLPQSLAQRFTPRRPNSMLSQLNKERIHRLIEQKKMTAKGLSAVKHAFDASTKDSKCVIRIDILKFLKEDKKTWENFQKFPESYKRIRIEWIEGARTRPELFKKRLKYFLKMTAKNNKYGMVQ
;
A
#
# COMPACT_ATOMS: atom_id res chain seq x y z
N LEU A 1 -5.55 16.01 -17.05
CA LEU A 1 -6.29 15.05 -16.18
C LEU A 1 -5.72 15.10 -14.76
N ILE A 2 -6.58 15.25 -13.74
CA ILE A 2 -6.18 15.43 -12.33
C ILE A 2 -5.94 14.05 -11.68
N MET A 3 -4.71 13.75 -11.30
CA MET A 3 -4.34 12.52 -10.58
C MET A 3 -3.91 12.84 -9.14
N ASN A 4 -4.87 13.22 -8.28
CA ASN A 4 -4.61 13.52 -6.85
C ASN A 4 -5.45 12.67 -5.87
N SER A 5 -6.12 11.62 -6.34
CA SER A 5 -7.00 10.79 -5.49
C SER A 5 -6.92 9.32 -5.86
N ASP A 6 -6.88 8.44 -4.86
CA ASP A 6 -7.28 7.05 -5.05
C ASP A 6 -8.73 7.03 -5.53
N PRO A 7 -9.00 6.51 -6.72
CA PRO A 7 -10.37 6.46 -7.21
C PRO A 7 -11.21 5.53 -6.35
N LYS A 8 -12.30 6.08 -5.79
CA LYS A 8 -13.38 5.27 -5.23
C LYS A 8 -14.36 4.98 -6.36
N ILE A 9 -14.52 3.71 -6.70
CA ILE A 9 -15.61 3.26 -7.57
C ILE A 9 -16.90 3.30 -6.73
N LYS A 10 -17.89 4.10 -7.14
CA LYS A 10 -19.28 3.95 -6.68
C LYS A 10 -20.12 3.48 -7.86
N LYS A 11 -20.98 2.48 -7.64
CA LYS A 11 -22.06 2.13 -8.58
C LYS A 11 -23.05 3.30 -8.61
N LYS A 12 -23.19 3.97 -9.76
CA LYS A 12 -24.41 4.68 -10.15
C LYS A 12 -24.42 4.93 -11.67
N LEU A 13 -24.96 3.94 -12.37
CA LEU A 13 -25.74 3.92 -13.62
C LEU A 13 -25.82 2.44 -14.02
N PRO A 14 -26.95 1.92 -14.52
CA PRO A 14 -27.15 0.47 -14.69
C PRO A 14 -26.15 -0.20 -15.66
N GLN A 15 -25.38 0.56 -16.44
CA GLN A 15 -24.46 0.03 -17.45
C GLN A 15 -23.06 0.70 -17.51
N SER A 16 -22.67 1.57 -16.56
CA SER A 16 -21.32 2.15 -16.57
C SER A 16 -20.72 2.40 -15.17
N LEU A 17 -19.41 2.16 -15.04
CA LEU A 17 -18.61 2.51 -13.87
C LEU A 17 -18.02 3.91 -14.07
N ALA A 18 -18.37 4.86 -13.20
CA ALA A 18 -17.77 6.20 -13.22
C ALA A 18 -16.68 6.32 -12.14
N GLN A 19 -15.52 6.84 -12.53
CA GLN A 19 -14.43 7.18 -11.63
C GLN A 19 -14.56 8.65 -11.20
N ARG A 20 -14.83 8.89 -9.92
CA ARG A 20 -14.88 10.24 -9.36
C ARG A 20 -13.50 10.71 -8.94
N PHE A 21 -13.08 11.87 -9.44
CA PHE A 21 -11.91 12.59 -8.98
C PHE A 21 -12.34 13.75 -8.09
N THR A 22 -11.88 13.77 -6.85
CA THR A 22 -12.11 14.90 -5.93
C THR A 22 -10.78 15.43 -5.44
N PRO A 23 -10.61 16.75 -5.30
CA PRO A 23 -9.46 17.31 -4.60
C PRO A 23 -9.30 16.64 -3.24
N ARG A 24 -8.05 16.28 -2.93
CA ARG A 24 -7.71 15.71 -1.61
C ARG A 24 -7.80 16.82 -0.57
N ARG A 25 -8.21 16.45 0.66
CA ARG A 25 -8.16 17.38 1.79
C ARG A 25 -6.72 17.86 2.01
N PRO A 26 -6.48 19.18 2.14
CA PRO A 26 -5.15 19.70 2.45
C PRO A 26 -4.55 18.96 3.67
N ASN A 27 -3.25 18.69 3.62
CA ASN A 27 -2.49 18.07 4.71
C ASN A 27 -2.91 16.65 5.13
N SER A 28 -3.82 15.99 4.39
CA SER A 28 -4.19 14.61 4.71
C SER A 28 -3.02 13.63 4.54
N MET A 29 -2.98 12.63 5.41
CA MET A 29 -1.96 11.56 5.38
C MET A 29 -2.06 10.75 4.09
N LEU A 30 -0.90 10.42 3.52
CA LEU A 30 -0.76 9.49 2.40
C LEU A 30 -0.35 8.11 2.91
N SER A 31 -1.04 7.07 2.46
CA SER A 31 -0.55 5.71 2.64
C SER A 31 0.76 5.50 1.88
N GLN A 32 1.60 4.57 2.34
CA GLN A 32 2.89 4.26 1.68
C GLN A 32 2.70 3.90 0.21
N LEU A 33 1.66 3.11 -0.11
CA LEU A 33 1.29 2.79 -1.49
C LEU A 33 1.06 4.05 -2.35
N ASN A 34 0.38 5.05 -1.81
CA ASN A 34 0.14 6.29 -2.53
C ASN A 34 1.40 7.13 -2.68
N LYS A 35 2.28 7.14 -1.66
CA LYS A 35 3.58 7.80 -1.75
C LYS A 35 4.43 7.18 -2.87
N GLU A 36 4.55 5.86 -2.90
CA GLU A 36 5.26 5.14 -3.97
C GLU A 36 4.67 5.39 -5.36
N ARG A 37 3.33 5.39 -5.46
CA ARG A 37 2.65 5.72 -6.72
C ARG A 37 2.98 7.13 -7.18
N ILE A 38 3.01 8.10 -6.27
CA ILE A 38 3.38 9.47 -6.57
C ILE A 38 4.85 9.56 -7.00
N HIS A 39 5.78 8.89 -6.31
CA HIS A 39 7.18 8.83 -6.71
C HIS A 39 7.33 8.35 -8.16
N ARG A 40 6.68 7.24 -8.53
CA ARG A 40 6.70 6.73 -9.91
C ARG A 40 6.14 7.72 -10.92
N LEU A 41 5.07 8.44 -10.58
CA LEU A 41 4.48 9.45 -11.45
C LEU A 41 5.41 10.65 -11.64
N ILE A 42 6.18 11.02 -10.61
CA ILE A 42 7.21 12.07 -10.69
C ILE A 42 8.36 11.63 -11.60
N GLU A 43 8.89 10.43 -11.38
CA GLU A 43 9.95 9.83 -12.22
C GLU A 43 9.54 9.77 -13.69
N GLN A 44 8.29 9.41 -13.96
CA GLN A 44 7.73 9.36 -15.32
C GLN A 44 7.33 10.73 -15.89
N LYS A 45 7.57 11.83 -15.18
CA LYS A 45 7.15 13.20 -15.55
C LYS A 45 5.64 13.33 -15.85
N LYS A 46 4.82 12.47 -15.24
CA LYS A 46 3.35 12.47 -15.37
C LYS A 46 2.65 13.35 -14.33
N MET A 47 3.41 13.95 -13.42
CA MET A 47 2.88 14.84 -12.39
C MET A 47 2.75 16.28 -12.91
N THR A 48 1.65 16.95 -12.56
CA THR A 48 1.44 18.37 -12.88
C THR A 48 1.90 19.27 -11.72
N ALA A 49 2.16 20.55 -11.99
CA ALA A 49 2.51 21.53 -10.93
C ALA A 49 1.47 21.56 -9.79
N LYS A 50 0.18 21.50 -10.12
CA LYS A 50 -0.92 21.41 -9.15
C LYS A 50 -0.89 20.10 -8.35
N GLY A 51 -0.48 19.00 -8.97
CA GLY A 51 -0.28 17.71 -8.29
C GLY A 51 0.86 17.75 -7.30
N LEU A 52 2.03 18.24 -7.72
CA LEU A 52 3.21 18.41 -6.87
C LEU A 52 2.92 19.29 -5.66
N SER A 53 2.27 20.43 -5.86
CA SER A 53 1.90 21.33 -4.76
C SER A 53 0.95 20.67 -3.75
N ALA A 54 0.05 19.80 -4.19
CA ALA A 54 -0.94 19.16 -3.34
C ALA A 54 -0.37 18.02 -2.46
N VAL A 55 0.82 17.54 -2.78
CA VAL A 55 1.48 16.42 -2.06
C VAL A 55 2.76 16.85 -1.35
N LYS A 56 3.17 18.12 -1.48
CA LYS A 56 4.39 18.68 -0.89
C LYS A 56 4.53 18.35 0.60
N HIS A 57 3.45 18.53 1.37
CA HIS A 57 3.40 18.26 2.81
C HIS A 57 3.71 16.80 3.19
N ALA A 58 3.53 15.85 2.26
CA ALA A 58 3.71 14.43 2.51
C ALA A 58 5.14 13.93 2.23
N PHE A 59 5.96 14.76 1.60
CA PHE A 59 7.36 14.51 1.24
C PHE A 59 8.34 15.52 1.86
N ASP A 60 7.84 16.47 2.67
CA ASP A 60 8.74 17.28 3.50
C ASP A 60 9.59 16.36 4.38
N ALA A 61 10.89 16.66 4.44
CA ALA A 61 11.96 15.83 4.99
C ALA A 61 11.78 15.45 6.48
N SER A 62 10.77 15.99 7.16
CA SER A 62 10.38 15.62 8.53
C SER A 62 9.59 14.31 8.61
N THR A 63 9.05 13.82 7.49
CA THR A 63 8.38 12.52 7.44
C THR A 63 9.41 11.40 7.40
N LYS A 64 10.04 11.13 8.56
CA LYS A 64 10.92 9.98 8.79
C LYS A 64 10.33 8.75 8.12
N ASP A 65 11.13 8.13 7.25
CA ASP A 65 10.91 6.78 6.78
C ASP A 65 10.88 5.86 8.00
N SER A 66 9.68 5.63 8.54
CA SER A 66 9.48 4.72 9.64
C SER A 66 9.95 3.36 9.16
N LYS A 67 11.05 2.84 9.72
CA LYS A 67 11.46 1.45 9.50
C LYS A 67 10.22 0.58 9.74
N CYS A 68 9.84 -0.24 8.77
CA CYS A 68 8.71 -1.13 8.93
C CYS A 68 9.07 -2.14 10.01
N VAL A 69 8.52 -1.98 11.22
CA VAL A 69 8.74 -2.92 12.31
C VAL A 69 7.76 -4.08 12.13
N ILE A 70 8.27 -5.21 11.66
CA ILE A 70 7.50 -6.45 11.61
C ILE A 70 7.37 -6.96 13.05
N ARG A 71 6.14 -7.09 13.55
CA ARG A 71 5.91 -7.64 14.89
C ARG A 71 6.25 -9.13 14.94
N ILE A 72 6.67 -9.58 16.13
CA ILE A 72 7.17 -10.94 16.39
C ILE A 72 6.14 -12.02 16.03
N ASP A 73 4.85 -11.76 16.23
CA ASP A 73 3.77 -12.68 15.90
C ASP A 73 3.68 -12.96 14.39
N ILE A 74 3.73 -11.93 13.55
CA ILE A 74 3.76 -12.09 12.08
C ILE A 74 5.07 -12.76 11.64
N LEU A 75 6.20 -12.36 12.23
CA LEU A 75 7.51 -12.94 11.93
C LEU A 75 7.53 -14.45 12.23
N LYS A 76 6.91 -14.87 13.34
CA LYS A 76 6.80 -16.28 13.73
C LYS A 76 6.12 -17.10 12.64
N PHE A 77 4.95 -16.66 12.15
CA PHE A 77 4.25 -17.37 11.08
C PHE A 77 5.00 -17.38 9.74
N LEU A 78 5.74 -16.30 9.44
CA LEU A 78 6.57 -16.27 8.24
C LEU A 78 7.74 -17.26 8.31
N LYS A 79 8.33 -17.46 9.49
CA LYS A 79 9.46 -18.36 9.74
C LYS A 79 9.07 -19.82 9.98
N GLU A 80 7.80 -20.08 10.25
CA GLU A 80 7.26 -21.43 10.48
C GLU A 80 7.43 -22.33 9.25
N ASP A 81 7.24 -21.78 8.04
CA ASP A 81 7.57 -22.45 6.79
C ASP A 81 8.83 -21.85 6.17
N LYS A 82 9.88 -22.68 6.04
CA LYS A 82 11.17 -22.29 5.48
C LYS A 82 11.03 -21.72 4.06
N LYS A 83 10.15 -22.31 3.23
CA LYS A 83 9.94 -21.84 1.85
C LYS A 83 9.27 -20.46 1.81
N THR A 84 8.25 -20.25 2.64
CA THR A 84 7.62 -18.94 2.82
C THR A 84 8.63 -17.90 3.28
N TRP A 85 9.50 -18.23 4.24
CA TRP A 85 10.53 -17.31 4.74
C TRP A 85 11.54 -16.91 3.66
N GLU A 86 12.02 -17.87 2.86
CA GLU A 86 12.95 -17.62 1.75
C GLU A 86 12.32 -16.73 0.67
N ASN A 87 11.08 -17.00 0.27
CA ASN A 87 10.37 -16.17 -0.70
C ASN A 87 10.12 -14.77 -0.16
N PHE A 88 9.69 -14.66 1.10
CA PHE A 88 9.46 -13.37 1.75
C PHE A 88 10.72 -12.51 1.71
N GLN A 89 11.89 -13.05 2.07
CA GLN A 89 13.15 -12.31 2.07
C GLN A 89 13.52 -11.74 0.69
N LYS A 90 13.17 -12.44 -0.39
CA LYS A 90 13.42 -12.02 -1.78
C LYS A 90 12.47 -10.93 -2.28
N PHE A 91 11.35 -10.66 -1.60
CA PHE A 91 10.43 -9.62 -2.05
C PHE A 91 11.01 -8.20 -1.85
N PRO A 92 10.64 -7.23 -2.71
CA PRO A 92 11.03 -5.83 -2.54
C PRO A 92 10.61 -5.28 -1.18
N GLU A 93 11.44 -4.41 -0.60
CA GLU A 93 11.20 -3.86 0.74
C GLU A 93 9.92 -3.02 0.81
N SER A 94 9.61 -2.28 -0.25
CA SER A 94 8.33 -1.58 -0.46
C SER A 94 7.13 -2.53 -0.33
N TYR A 95 7.19 -3.66 -1.01
CA TYR A 95 6.14 -4.68 -0.98
C TYR A 95 5.96 -5.26 0.43
N LYS A 96 7.07 -5.63 1.09
CA LYS A 96 7.04 -6.13 2.47
C LYS A 96 6.37 -5.10 3.39
N ARG A 97 6.82 -3.84 3.34
CA ARG A 97 6.27 -2.75 4.16
C ARG A 97 4.77 -2.56 3.95
N ILE A 98 4.33 -2.40 2.70
CA ILE A 98 2.92 -2.17 2.37
C ILE A 98 2.05 -3.34 2.85
N ARG A 99 2.51 -4.59 2.67
CA ARG A 99 1.74 -5.77 3.07
C ARG A 99 1.65 -5.93 4.57
N ILE A 100 2.76 -5.72 5.27
CA ILE A 100 2.79 -5.79 6.73
C ILE A 100 1.91 -4.69 7.32
N GLU A 101 2.02 -3.44 6.87
CA GLU A 101 1.14 -2.34 7.32
C GLU A 101 -0.34 -2.63 7.06
N TRP A 102 -0.67 -3.23 5.90
CA TRP A 102 -2.05 -3.59 5.58
C TRP A 102 -2.59 -4.70 6.49
N ILE A 103 -1.76 -5.67 6.87
CA ILE A 103 -2.13 -6.72 7.84
C ILE A 103 -2.28 -6.09 9.24
N GLU A 104 -1.30 -5.31 9.67
CA GLU A 104 -1.27 -4.59 10.95
C GLU A 104 -2.49 -3.67 11.14
N GLY A 105 -2.91 -2.95 10.09
CA GLY A 105 -4.09 -2.09 10.12
C GLY A 105 -5.43 -2.83 10.35
N ALA A 106 -5.43 -4.16 10.31
CA ALA A 106 -6.60 -4.98 10.69
C ALA A 106 -6.55 -5.49 12.14
N ARG A 107 -5.53 -5.18 12.95
CA ARG A 107 -5.39 -5.72 14.32
C ARG A 107 -6.60 -5.50 15.22
N THR A 108 -7.29 -4.37 15.09
CA THR A 108 -8.52 -4.09 15.85
C THR A 108 -9.68 -5.02 15.51
N ARG A 109 -9.56 -5.84 14.45
CA ARG A 109 -10.56 -6.79 13.95
C ARG A 109 -9.92 -8.17 13.77
N PRO A 110 -9.92 -9.02 14.81
CA PRO A 110 -9.15 -10.28 14.83
C PRO A 110 -9.43 -11.21 13.64
N GLU A 111 -10.69 -11.38 13.25
CA GLU A 111 -11.07 -12.24 12.14
C GLU A 111 -10.54 -11.72 10.78
N LEU A 112 -10.56 -10.40 10.60
CA LEU A 112 -10.00 -9.77 9.40
C LEU A 112 -8.47 -9.88 9.39
N PHE A 113 -7.83 -9.68 10.54
CA PHE A 113 -6.38 -9.86 10.69
C PHE A 113 -5.95 -11.28 10.31
N LYS A 114 -6.59 -12.31 10.91
CA LYS A 114 -6.32 -13.73 10.59
C LYS A 114 -6.52 -14.01 9.10
N LYS A 115 -7.60 -13.50 8.50
CA LYS A 115 -7.88 -13.68 7.07
C LYS A 115 -6.78 -13.06 6.19
N ARG A 116 -6.34 -11.84 6.50
CA ARG A 116 -5.27 -11.15 5.76
C ARG A 116 -3.93 -11.87 5.90
N LEU A 117 -3.57 -12.25 7.13
CA LEU A 117 -2.34 -12.97 7.42
C LEU A 117 -2.30 -14.34 6.72
N LYS A 118 -3.36 -15.14 6.83
CA LYS A 118 -3.48 -16.44 6.15
C LYS A 118 -3.33 -16.32 4.63
N TYR A 119 -3.98 -15.31 4.05
CA TYR A 119 -3.86 -15.07 2.61
C TYR A 119 -2.46 -14.63 2.20
N PHE A 120 -1.83 -13.76 3.01
CA PHE A 120 -0.45 -13.31 2.78
C PHE A 120 0.55 -14.47 2.80
N LEU A 121 0.48 -15.34 3.81
CA LEU A 121 1.32 -16.54 3.91
C LEU A 121 1.09 -17.47 2.72
N LYS A 122 -0.17 -17.75 2.36
CA LYS A 122 -0.52 -18.60 1.20
C LYS A 122 0.09 -18.09 -0.10
N MET A 123 0.06 -16.78 -0.35
CA MET A 123 0.61 -16.20 -1.58
C MET A 123 2.14 -16.17 -1.54
N THR A 124 2.72 -15.87 -0.39
CA THR A 124 4.18 -15.85 -0.18
C THR A 124 4.80 -17.24 -0.33
N ALA A 125 4.14 -18.30 0.17
CA ALA A 125 4.54 -19.69 -0.04
C ALA A 125 4.61 -20.07 -1.53
N LYS A 126 3.73 -19.46 -2.34
CA LYS A 126 3.69 -19.62 -3.80
C LYS A 126 4.63 -18.67 -4.56
N ASN A 127 5.45 -17.89 -3.86
CA ASN A 127 6.29 -16.84 -4.42
C ASN A 127 5.52 -15.79 -5.25
N ASN A 128 4.24 -15.56 -4.92
CA ASN A 128 3.37 -14.67 -5.68
C ASN A 128 3.11 -13.36 -4.92
N LYS A 129 3.49 -12.24 -5.54
CA LYS A 129 3.05 -10.91 -5.13
C LYS A 129 1.59 -10.68 -5.54
N TYR A 130 0.83 -9.93 -4.75
CA TYR A 130 -0.56 -9.59 -5.08
C TYR A 130 -0.89 -8.14 -4.75
N GLY A 131 -2.00 -7.65 -5.30
CA GLY A 131 -2.44 -6.26 -5.22
C GLY A 131 -1.65 -5.32 -6.13
N MET A 132 -2.05 -4.04 -6.18
CA MET A 132 -1.48 -3.04 -7.08
C MET A 132 -0.14 -2.48 -6.58
N VAL A 133 0.78 -3.37 -6.20
CA VAL A 133 2.16 -3.01 -5.82
C VAL A 133 3.05 -3.63 -6.90
N GLN A 134 3.43 -2.82 -7.90
CA GLN A 134 4.31 -3.29 -8.99
C GLN A 134 5.74 -3.43 -8.46
#